data_AF-A0A4U9TL25-F1
#
_entry.id   AF-A0A4U9TL25-F1
#
_cell.length_a   1.000
_cell.length_b   1.000
_cell.length_c   1.000
_cell.angle_alpha   90.00
_cell.angle_beta   90.00
_cell.angle_gamma   90.00
#
_symmetry.space_group_name_H-M   'P 1'
#
loop_
_entity.id
_entity.type
_entity.pdbx_description
1 polymer ?
#
loop_
_entity_poly.entity_id
_entity_poly.type
_entity_poly.pdbx_seq_one_letter_code
_entity_poly.pdbx_strand_id
1 'polypeptide(L)'
;MGLERIEATVAEAGDIVAITGLGELNISDTICDVNAVEALPALSVDEPTVSMFFNVNTSPFCGKEGKFVTSRQILERLNKELVHNVALRVEETEDADAFRVSGRGELHLSVLIEKHAS
;
A
#
# COMPACT_ATOMS: atom_id res chain seq x y z
N MET A 1 -14.15 4.17 24.87
CA MET A 1 -14.86 5.16 24.03
C MET A 1 -13.84 5.80 23.11
N GLY A 2 -14.07 5.86 21.79
CA GLY A 2 -13.12 6.42 20.82
C GLY A 2 -12.74 5.51 19.64
N LEU A 3 -13.34 4.33 19.51
CA LEU A 3 -13.11 3.38 18.40
C LEU A 3 -14.32 3.23 17.47
N GLU A 4 -15.45 3.82 17.83
CA GLU A 4 -16.68 3.74 17.05
C GLU A 4 -16.76 4.89 16.06
N ARG A 5 -17.14 4.57 14.82
CA ARG A 5 -17.43 5.57 13.80
C ARG A 5 -18.89 6.00 13.97
N ILE A 6 -19.11 7.30 14.12
CA ILE A 6 -20.44 7.89 14.27
C ILE A 6 -20.65 8.80 13.06
N GLU A 7 -21.84 8.73 12.46
CA GLU A 7 -22.19 9.65 11.37
C GLU A 7 -22.30 11.08 11.91
N ALA A 8 -21.64 12.00 11.22
CA ALA A 8 -21.69 13.43 11.49
C ALA A 8 -22.20 14.15 10.24
N THR A 9 -23.10 15.11 10.42
CA THR A 9 -23.65 15.92 9.33
C THR A 9 -22.76 17.10 8.95
N VAL A 10 -21.88 17.53 9.86
CA VAL A 10 -20.96 18.66 9.69
C VAL A 10 -19.62 18.29 10.33
N ALA A 11 -18.54 18.71 9.69
CA ALA A 11 -17.17 18.68 10.22
C ALA A 11 -16.52 20.05 9.96
N GLU A 12 -15.70 20.52 10.91
CA GLU A 12 -15.06 21.83 10.86
C GLU A 12 -13.53 21.72 10.78
N ALA A 13 -12.88 22.86 10.54
CA ALA A 13 -11.43 22.91 10.47
C ALA A 13 -10.80 22.50 11.81
N GLY A 14 -9.95 21.46 11.77
CA GLY A 14 -9.33 20.86 12.95
C GLY A 14 -9.87 19.48 13.29
N ASP A 15 -10.98 19.06 12.70
CA ASP A 15 -11.55 17.73 12.91
C ASP A 15 -10.78 16.65 12.13
N ILE A 16 -10.66 15.46 12.74
CA ILE A 16 -10.17 14.24 12.08
C ILE A 16 -11.38 13.38 11.73
N VAL A 17 -11.73 13.33 10.44
CA VAL A 17 -12.92 12.65 9.93
C VAL A 17 -12.59 11.65 8.83
N ALA A 18 -13.49 10.69 8.62
CA ALA A 18 -13.46 9.80 7.47
C ALA A 18 -14.58 10.19 6.50
N ILE A 19 -14.21 10.54 5.27
CA ILE A 19 -15.17 10.92 4.21
C ILE A 19 -15.36 9.72 3.28
N THR A 20 -16.59 9.46 2.87
CA THR A 20 -16.95 8.39 1.93
C THR A 20 -17.65 8.97 0.70
N GLY A 21 -17.64 8.23 -0.42
CA GLY A 21 -18.38 8.62 -1.64
C GLY A 21 -17.61 9.47 -2.66
N LEU A 22 -16.31 9.68 -2.47
CA LEU A 22 -15.46 10.48 -3.37
C LEU A 22 -14.68 9.67 -4.42
N GLY A 23 -14.91 8.35 -4.50
CA GLY A 23 -14.17 7.45 -5.41
C GLY A 23 -12.82 7.01 -4.83
N GLU A 24 -11.86 6.70 -5.71
CA GLU A 24 -10.50 6.32 -5.33
C GLU A 24 -9.68 7.59 -5.01
N LEU A 25 -9.33 7.76 -3.73
CA LEU A 25 -8.45 8.82 -3.24
C LEU A 25 -7.10 8.22 -2.85
N ASN A 26 -6.02 8.93 -3.18
CA ASN A 26 -4.66 8.55 -2.84
C ASN A 26 -4.13 9.36 -1.64
N ILE A 27 -3.07 8.83 -1.02
CA ILE A 27 -2.36 9.55 0.04
C ILE A 27 -1.71 10.81 -0.55
N SER A 28 -1.92 11.96 0.11
CA SER A 28 -1.54 13.32 -0.32
C SER A 28 -2.53 14.02 -1.25
N ASP A 29 -3.67 13.42 -1.58
CA ASP A 29 -4.75 14.16 -2.26
C ASP A 29 -5.36 15.21 -1.32
N THR A 30 -5.69 16.38 -1.87
CA THR A 30 -6.35 17.47 -1.14
C THR A 30 -7.75 17.69 -1.70
N ILE A 31 -8.78 17.49 -0.88
CA ILE A 31 -10.16 17.78 -1.24
C ILE A 31 -10.43 19.27 -0.99
N CYS A 32 -10.83 19.99 -2.03
CA CYS A 32 -11.05 21.44 -2.00
C CYS A 32 -12.48 21.80 -2.41
N ASP A 33 -12.86 23.06 -2.15
CA ASP A 33 -14.06 23.63 -2.76
C ASP A 33 -13.89 23.74 -4.29
N VAL A 34 -14.96 23.46 -5.03
CA VAL A 34 -14.93 23.47 -6.50
C VAL A 34 -14.63 24.86 -7.09
N ASN A 35 -14.87 25.94 -6.33
CA ASN A 35 -14.60 27.31 -6.75
C ASN A 35 -13.25 27.84 -6.24
N ALA A 36 -12.56 27.11 -5.36
CA ALA A 36 -11.30 27.49 -4.75
C ALA A 36 -10.39 26.26 -4.59
N VAL A 37 -9.82 25.81 -5.70
CA VAL A 37 -8.95 24.64 -5.74
C VAL A 37 -7.52 25.05 -5.36
N GLU A 38 -7.14 24.79 -4.11
CA GLU A 38 -5.79 25.03 -3.59
C GLU A 38 -5.24 23.73 -2.99
N ALA A 39 -4.39 23.03 -3.76
CA ALA A 39 -3.78 21.79 -3.29
C ALA A 39 -2.76 22.06 -2.18
N LEU A 40 -2.81 21.27 -1.11
CA LEU A 40 -1.77 21.31 -0.08
C LEU A 40 -0.46 20.74 -0.65
N PRO A 41 0.69 21.17 -0.10
CA PRO A 41 1.98 20.59 -0.46
C PRO A 41 1.94 19.08 -0.26
N ALA A 42 2.26 18.33 -1.32
CA ALA A 42 2.32 16.88 -1.24
C ALA A 42 3.33 16.46 -0.17
N LEU A 43 3.02 15.38 0.56
CA LEU A 43 3.97 14.84 1.52
C LEU A 43 5.18 14.31 0.74
N SER A 44 6.38 14.78 1.06
CA SER A 44 7.61 14.17 0.55
C SER A 44 7.79 12.83 1.25
N VAL A 45 7.63 11.75 0.51
CA VAL A 45 7.83 10.40 1.04
C VAL A 45 9.31 10.06 0.89
N ASP A 46 9.95 9.67 2.00
CA ASP A 46 11.34 9.22 1.98
C ASP A 46 11.55 8.07 0.99
N GLU A 47 12.63 8.15 0.20
CA GLU A 47 13.02 7.10 -0.74
C GLU A 47 13.29 5.77 -0.01
N PRO A 48 12.99 4.64 -0.64
CA PRO A 48 13.28 3.34 -0.05
C PRO A 48 14.79 3.14 0.09
N THR A 49 15.22 2.61 1.23
CA THR A 49 16.63 2.42 1.58
C THR A 49 17.09 0.98 1.39
N VAL A 50 16.16 0.02 1.42
CA VAL A 50 16.43 -1.42 1.30
C VAL A 50 15.60 -1.98 0.15
N SER A 51 16.19 -2.88 -0.64
CA SER A 51 15.53 -3.62 -1.71
C SER A 51 15.73 -5.12 -1.51
N MET A 52 14.73 -5.92 -1.85
CA MET A 52 14.80 -7.38 -1.87
C MET A 52 13.98 -7.95 -3.03
N PHE A 53 14.29 -9.18 -3.44
CA PHE A 53 13.57 -9.88 -4.49
C PHE A 53 12.52 -10.81 -3.90
N PHE A 54 11.28 -10.65 -4.37
CA PHE A 54 10.15 -11.52 -4.07
C PHE A 54 9.94 -12.45 -5.26
N ASN A 55 10.17 -13.74 -5.06
CA ASN A 55 10.10 -14.72 -6.12
C ASN A 55 8.98 -15.73 -5.89
N VAL A 56 8.41 -16.24 -6.97
CA VAL A 56 7.51 -17.39 -6.92
C VAL A 56 8.26 -18.62 -6.44
N ASN A 57 7.64 -19.40 -5.55
CA ASN A 57 8.23 -20.65 -5.08
C ASN A 57 8.15 -21.72 -6.18
N THR A 58 9.30 -22.06 -6.78
CA THR A 58 9.43 -23.10 -7.81
C THR A 58 9.93 -24.45 -7.26
N SER A 59 9.99 -24.58 -5.93
CA SER A 59 10.43 -25.81 -5.23
C SER A 59 9.44 -26.98 -5.40
N PRO A 60 9.87 -28.24 -5.30
CA PRO A 60 8.98 -29.42 -5.22
C PRO A 60 8.03 -29.44 -4.01
N PHE A 61 8.14 -28.46 -3.09
CA PHE A 61 7.19 -28.22 -2.01
C PHE A 61 6.17 -27.10 -2.32
N CYS A 62 6.22 -26.51 -3.52
CA CYS A 62 5.26 -25.50 -3.96
C CYS A 62 3.81 -26.02 -3.85
N GLY A 63 2.94 -25.21 -3.26
CA GLY A 63 1.52 -25.54 -3.05
C GLY A 63 1.24 -26.51 -1.90
N LYS A 64 2.26 -26.97 -1.13
CA LYS A 64 2.05 -27.76 0.09
C LYS A 64 1.69 -26.89 1.29
N GLU A 65 2.20 -25.67 1.34
CA GLU A 65 1.86 -24.62 2.32
C GLU A 65 1.80 -23.26 1.61
N GLY A 66 0.82 -22.42 1.96
CA GLY A 66 0.56 -21.13 1.32
C GLY A 66 -0.55 -21.18 0.24
N LYS A 67 -1.49 -20.23 0.31
CA LYS A 67 -2.66 -20.16 -0.60
C LYS A 67 -2.39 -19.47 -1.94
N PHE A 68 -1.28 -18.75 -2.05
CA PHE A 68 -0.98 -17.86 -3.19
C PHE A 68 0.42 -18.16 -3.72
N VAL A 69 0.49 -18.81 -4.87
CA VAL A 69 1.73 -19.39 -5.41
C VAL A 69 2.00 -19.01 -6.86
N THR A 70 1.19 -18.14 -7.46
CA THR A 70 1.39 -17.68 -8.84
C THR A 70 1.94 -16.26 -8.86
N SER A 71 2.81 -15.96 -9.84
CA SER A 71 3.38 -14.61 -10.05
C SER A 71 2.29 -13.53 -10.09
N ARG A 72 1.20 -13.80 -10.80
CA ARG A 72 0.04 -12.90 -10.87
C ARG A 72 -0.58 -12.57 -9.50
N GLN A 73 -0.76 -13.56 -8.64
CA GLN A 73 -1.33 -13.34 -7.31
C GLN A 73 -0.38 -12.53 -6.42
N ILE A 74 0.92 -12.74 -6.55
CA ILE A 74 1.93 -11.94 -5.83
C ILE A 74 1.86 -10.49 -6.28
N LEU A 75 1.88 -10.25 -7.60
CA LEU A 75 1.81 -8.91 -8.17
C LEU A 75 0.52 -8.17 -7.78
N GLU A 76 -0.64 -8.84 -7.83
CA GLU A 76 -1.91 -8.25 -7.39
C GLU A 76 -1.88 -7.82 -5.91
N ARG A 77 -1.25 -8.61 -5.02
CA ARG A 77 -1.12 -8.26 -3.60
C ARG A 77 -0.15 -7.11 -3.37
N LEU A 78 1.00 -7.12 -4.05
CA LEU A 78 1.99 -6.05 -3.99
C LEU A 78 1.40 -4.72 -4.48
N ASN A 79 0.67 -4.73 -5.59
CA ASN A 79 -0.02 -3.55 -6.12
C ASN A 79 -1.09 -3.02 -5.16
N LYS A 80 -1.82 -3.91 -4.48
CA LYS A 80 -2.80 -3.51 -3.47
C LYS A 80 -2.13 -2.83 -2.27
N GLU A 81 -0.92 -3.25 -1.89
CA GLU A 81 -0.20 -2.63 -0.81
C GLU A 81 0.35 -1.25 -1.20
N LEU A 82 0.80 -1.04 -2.44
CA LEU A 82 1.27 0.26 -2.94
C LEU A 82 0.24 1.38 -2.75
N VAL A 83 -1.06 1.08 -2.85
CA VAL A 83 -2.15 2.06 -2.64
C VAL A 83 -2.14 2.66 -1.23
N HIS A 84 -1.82 1.84 -0.24
CA HIS A 84 -1.88 2.22 1.18
C HIS A 84 -0.49 2.59 1.73
N ASN A 85 0.56 2.16 1.05
CA ASN A 85 1.93 2.25 1.51
C ASN A 85 2.79 3.05 0.54
N VAL A 86 2.76 4.37 0.72
CA VAL A 86 3.54 5.30 -0.09
C VAL A 86 5.05 5.07 -0.04
N ALA A 87 5.55 4.39 0.99
CA ALA A 87 6.97 4.12 1.19
C ALA A 87 7.46 2.86 0.45
N LEU A 88 6.54 2.07 -0.11
CA LEU A 88 6.84 0.86 -0.85
C LEU A 88 7.02 1.18 -2.33
N ARG A 89 7.98 0.52 -2.97
CA ARG A 89 8.15 0.51 -4.43
C ARG A 89 8.24 -0.94 -4.88
N VAL A 90 7.59 -1.24 -6.00
CA VAL A 90 7.58 -2.58 -6.60
C VAL A 90 7.93 -2.40 -8.06
N GLU A 91 8.95 -3.11 -8.51
CA GLU A 91 9.43 -3.12 -9.89
C GLU A 91 9.36 -4.55 -10.42
N GLU A 92 8.79 -4.73 -11.61
CA GLU A 92 8.89 -5.98 -12.36
C GLU A 92 10.33 -6.15 -12.87
N THR A 93 10.84 -7.38 -12.83
CA THR A 93 12.21 -7.69 -13.29
C THR A 93 12.19 -8.35 -14.66
N GLU A 94 13.37 -8.69 -15.19
CA GLU A 94 13.48 -9.50 -16.43
C GLU A 94 12.89 -10.91 -16.26
N ASP A 95 12.84 -11.40 -15.03
CA ASP A 95 12.19 -12.66 -14.67
C ASP A 95 10.74 -12.37 -14.27
N ALA A 96 9.79 -12.94 -15.02
CA ALA A 96 8.35 -12.79 -14.79
C ALA A 96 7.88 -13.37 -13.44
N ASP A 97 8.72 -14.20 -12.81
CA ASP A 97 8.47 -14.78 -11.49
C ASP A 97 9.21 -14.06 -10.36
N ALA A 98 9.91 -12.95 -10.64
CA ALA A 98 10.64 -12.15 -9.66
C ALA A 98 10.26 -10.68 -9.69
N PHE A 99 10.00 -10.13 -8.50
CA PHE A 99 9.67 -8.71 -8.29
C PHE A 99 10.69 -8.08 -7.36
N ARG A 100 11.21 -6.91 -7.72
CA ARG A 100 12.06 -6.13 -6.84
C ARG A 100 11.19 -5.24 -5.97
N VAL A 101 11.22 -5.46 -4.66
CA VAL A 101 10.42 -4.73 -3.68
C VAL A 101 11.36 -3.91 -2.80
N SER A 102 11.11 -2.60 -2.72
CA SER A 102 11.95 -1.66 -1.99
C SER A 102 11.13 -0.90 -0.94
N GLY A 103 11.72 -0.72 0.24
CA GLY A 103 11.07 -0.06 1.38
C GLY A 103 12.07 0.67 2.29
N ARG A 104 11.55 1.33 3.34
CA ARG A 104 12.33 2.15 4.29
C ARG A 104 13.30 1.40 5.22
N GLY A 105 13.31 0.07 5.21
CA GLY A 105 14.19 -0.74 6.06
C GLY A 105 13.80 -2.22 6.06
N GLU A 106 14.64 -3.05 6.69
CA GLU A 106 14.41 -4.49 6.81
C GLU A 106 13.06 -4.80 7.50
N LEU A 107 12.79 -4.16 8.65
CA LEU A 107 11.57 -4.41 9.43
C LEU A 107 10.29 -4.11 8.62
N HIS A 108 10.31 -3.06 7.80
CA HIS A 108 9.20 -2.70 6.94
C HIS A 108 8.86 -3.83 5.95
N LEU A 109 9.89 -4.43 5.35
CA LEU A 109 9.75 -5.52 4.39
C LEU A 109 9.39 -6.84 5.10
N SER A 110 9.89 -7.09 6.30
CA SER A 110 9.51 -8.26 7.10
C SER A 110 8.02 -8.26 7.46
N VAL A 111 7.47 -7.12 7.86
CA VAL A 111 6.02 -6.98 8.14
C VAL A 111 5.18 -7.24 6.88
N LEU A 112 5.65 -6.75 5.72
CA LEU A 112 5.00 -7.00 4.44
C LEU A 112 4.92 -8.50 4.11
N ILE A 113 6.03 -9.22 4.31
CA ILE A 113 6.10 -10.66 4.07
C ILE A 113 5.14 -11.40 5.01
N GLU A 114 5.16 -11.10 6.30
CA GLU A 114 4.32 -11.78 7.31
C GLU A 114 2.82 -11.62 7.01
N LYS A 115 2.41 -10.40 6.62
CA LYS A 115 1.03 -10.08 6.21
C LYS A 115 0.58 -10.82 4.95
N HIS A 116 1.54 -11.34 4.16
CA HIS A 116 1.27 -12.06 2.92
C HIS A 116 1.52 -13.57 2.99
N ALA A 117 2.31 -14.03 3.97
CA ALA A 117 2.55 -15.44 4.27
C ALA A 117 1.34 -16.12 4.90
N SER A 118 0.49 -15.35 5.58
CA SER A 118 -0.80 -15.76 6.16
C SER A 118 -1.96 -15.66 5.17
#